data_AF-A0A6A2Y4N7-F1
#
_entry.id   AF-A0A6A2Y4N7-F1
#
_cell.length_a   1.000
_cell.length_b   1.000
_cell.length_c   1.000
_cell.angle_alpha   90.00
_cell.angle_beta   90.00
_cell.angle_gamma   90.00
#
_symmetry.space_group_name_H-M   'P 1'
#
loop_
_entity.id
_entity.type
_entity.pdbx_description
1 polymer ?
#
loop_
_entity_poly.entity_id
_entity_poly.type
_entity_poly.pdbx_seq_one_letter_code
_entity_poly.pdbx_strand_id
1 'polypeptide(L)'
;MVFDGHGGKHAADFACNHLPRFIVEDEDFPGEIERVVASEFLQTDTAFAEVCSLNSSLASGATALVALIIGRMLVVANSGDCRAVLCRRGKAIEMSRDHKPMCNRERRRIEACGGSVYDCYLNGQLHMARALGDWHMEGMKGPDGGPLSAEPELMTA
;
A
#
# COMPACT_ATOMS: atom_id res chain seq x y z
N MET A 1 -8.80 -2.50 -9.45
CA MET A 1 -8.07 -2.32 -8.18
C MET A 1 -8.67 -3.28 -7.18
N VAL A 2 -7.87 -3.76 -6.23
CA VAL A 2 -8.28 -4.65 -5.13
C VAL A 2 -7.81 -4.03 -3.83
N PHE A 3 -8.71 -3.96 -2.84
CA PHE A 3 -8.41 -3.50 -1.49
C PHE A 3 -8.91 -4.55 -0.52
N ASP A 4 -8.01 -5.14 0.28
CA ASP A 4 -8.37 -6.11 1.32
C ASP A 4 -8.24 -5.44 2.68
N GLY A 5 -9.37 -5.25 3.37
CA GLY A 5 -9.46 -4.50 4.61
C GLY A 5 -9.31 -5.39 5.85
N HIS A 6 -8.69 -4.85 6.90
CA HIS A 6 -8.53 -5.50 8.20
C HIS A 6 -8.72 -4.50 9.35
N GLY A 7 -9.10 -5.02 10.53
CA GLY A 7 -9.45 -4.18 11.68
C GLY A 7 -10.70 -3.30 11.47
N GLY A 8 -11.42 -3.49 10.36
CA GLY A 8 -12.55 -2.68 9.92
C GLY A 8 -12.55 -2.59 8.38
N LYS A 9 -13.57 -1.94 7.82
CA LYS A 9 -13.68 -1.76 6.36
C LYS A 9 -13.31 -0.36 5.88
N HIS A 10 -13.12 0.59 6.80
CA HIS A 10 -13.09 2.01 6.46
C HIS A 10 -11.86 2.41 5.66
N ALA A 11 -10.69 1.81 5.93
CA ALA A 11 -9.48 2.03 5.14
C ALA A 11 -9.67 1.58 3.69
N ALA A 12 -10.25 0.38 3.50
CA ALA A 12 -10.52 -0.16 2.16
C ALA A 12 -11.58 0.67 1.43
N ASP A 13 -12.67 1.02 2.10
CA ASP A 13 -13.72 1.90 1.56
C ASP A 13 -13.14 3.28 1.18
N PHE A 14 -12.29 3.86 2.04
CA PHE A 14 -11.67 5.15 1.79
C PHE A 14 -10.73 5.08 0.57
N ALA A 15 -9.83 4.11 0.54
CA ALA A 15 -8.91 3.92 -0.58
C ALA A 15 -9.66 3.68 -1.91
N CYS A 16 -10.71 2.86 -1.90
CA CYS A 16 -11.52 2.60 -3.09
C CYS A 16 -12.18 3.87 -3.66
N ASN A 17 -12.59 4.80 -2.80
CA ASN A 17 -13.28 6.02 -3.22
C ASN A 17 -12.34 7.19 -3.58
N HIS A 18 -11.13 7.22 -3.02
CA HIS A 18 -10.23 8.38 -3.13
C HIS A 18 -8.99 8.11 -4.00
N LEU A 19 -8.33 6.96 -3.84
CA LEU A 19 -7.07 6.68 -4.54
C LEU A 19 -7.19 6.79 -6.07
N PRO A 20 -8.22 6.23 -6.74
CA PRO A 20 -8.35 6.40 -8.19
C PRO A 20 -8.49 7.86 -8.60
N ARG A 21 -9.22 8.65 -7.79
CA ARG A 21 -9.49 10.07 -8.05
C ARG A 21 -8.21 10.87 -7.90
N PHE A 22 -7.47 10.67 -6.81
CA PHE A 22 -6.18 11.31 -6.58
C PHE A 22 -5.21 11.05 -7.73
N ILE A 23 -5.11 9.80 -8.21
CA ILE A 23 -4.21 9.47 -9.33
C ILE A 23 -4.57 10.23 -10.62
N VAL A 24 -5.86 10.36 -10.95
CA VAL A 24 -6.27 11.03 -12.21
C VAL A 24 -6.35 12.55 -12.10
N GLU A 25 -6.40 13.10 -10.89
CA GLU A 25 -6.41 14.54 -10.62
C GLU A 25 -5.00 15.13 -10.42
N ASP A 26 -3.96 14.30 -10.25
CA ASP A 26 -2.57 14.75 -10.20
C ASP A 26 -2.15 15.42 -11.52
N GLU A 27 -1.44 16.54 -11.41
CA GLU A 27 -1.06 17.39 -12.56
C GLU A 27 -0.09 16.68 -13.53
N ASP A 28 0.70 15.73 -13.04
CA ASP A 28 1.66 14.99 -13.86
C ASP A 28 1.05 13.70 -14.44
N PHE A 29 -0.24 13.42 -14.20
CA PHE A 29 -0.94 12.31 -14.85
C PHE A 29 -1.25 12.62 -16.32
N PRO A 30 -0.99 11.71 -17.29
CA PRO A 30 -0.42 10.36 -17.15
C PRO A 30 1.10 10.26 -17.40
N GLY A 31 1.82 11.39 -17.39
CA GLY A 31 3.25 11.47 -17.72
C GLY A 31 4.15 10.75 -16.73
N GLU A 32 4.25 11.24 -15.49
CA GLU A 32 5.13 10.67 -14.46
C GLU A 32 4.43 9.55 -13.67
N ILE A 33 3.82 8.58 -14.37
CA ILE A 33 2.86 7.65 -13.76
C ILE A 33 3.39 6.86 -12.55
N GLU A 34 4.66 6.47 -12.55
CA GLU A 34 5.25 5.76 -11.41
C GLU A 34 5.37 6.68 -10.18
N ARG A 35 5.78 7.94 -10.38
CA ARG A 35 5.83 8.96 -9.32
C ARG A 35 4.42 9.25 -8.80
N VAL A 36 3.49 9.52 -9.71
CA VAL A 36 2.08 9.81 -9.39
C VAL A 36 1.46 8.68 -8.59
N VAL A 37 1.58 7.43 -9.04
CA VAL A 37 0.97 6.31 -8.31
C VAL A 37 1.63 6.12 -6.94
N ALA A 38 2.95 6.31 -6.82
CA ALA A 38 3.61 6.24 -5.52
C ALA A 38 3.17 7.38 -4.58
N SER A 39 3.11 8.63 -5.06
CA SER A 39 2.67 9.79 -4.27
C SER A 39 1.22 9.64 -3.82
N GLU A 40 0.33 9.19 -4.71
CA GLU A 40 -1.10 9.13 -4.40
C GLU A 40 -1.47 8.02 -3.42
N PHE A 41 -0.66 6.96 -3.32
CA PHE A 41 -0.78 5.99 -2.22
C PHE A 41 -0.46 6.64 -0.87
N LEU A 42 0.62 7.42 -0.78
CA LEU A 42 1.02 8.12 0.44
C LEU A 42 0.03 9.24 0.80
N GLN A 43 -0.46 9.97 -0.20
CA GLN A 43 -1.49 10.99 -0.05
C GLN A 43 -2.80 10.38 0.46
N THR A 44 -3.22 9.24 -0.11
CA THR A 44 -4.40 8.50 0.36
C THR A 44 -4.24 8.05 1.81
N ASP A 45 -3.07 7.53 2.18
CA ASP A 45 -2.78 7.09 3.54
C ASP A 45 -2.83 8.24 4.55
N THR A 46 -2.24 9.38 4.19
CA THR A 46 -2.22 10.60 5.02
C THR A 46 -3.62 11.18 5.17
N ALA A 47 -4.37 11.29 4.08
CA ALA A 47 -5.76 11.77 4.12
C ALA A 47 -6.65 10.86 4.98
N PHE A 48 -6.43 9.54 4.95
CA PHE A 48 -7.18 8.63 5.81
C PHE A 48 -6.78 8.77 7.29
N ALA A 49 -5.50 9.04 7.58
CA ALA A 49 -5.03 9.34 8.93
C ALA A 49 -5.72 10.59 9.51
N GLU A 50 -5.88 11.64 8.71
CA GLU A 50 -6.59 12.87 9.10
C GLU A 50 -8.05 12.57 9.43
N VAL A 51 -8.74 11.79 8.60
CA VAL A 51 -10.12 11.35 8.86
C VAL A 51 -10.22 10.54 10.15
N CYS A 52 -9.27 9.63 10.40
CA CYS A 52 -9.23 8.85 11.64
C CYS A 52 -8.94 9.71 12.88
N SER A 53 -8.18 10.80 12.73
CA SER A 53 -7.91 11.73 13.84
C SER A 53 -9.18 12.47 14.32
N LEU A 54 -10.13 12.70 13.41
CA LEU A 54 -11.43 13.30 13.71
C LEU A 54 -12.43 12.27 14.24
N ASN A 55 -12.29 11.01 13.82
CA ASN A 55 -13.14 9.92 14.27
C ASN A 55 -12.36 8.60 14.36
N SER A 56 -11.86 8.30 15.56
CA SER A 56 -11.06 7.10 15.83
C SER A 56 -11.82 5.79 15.61
N SER A 57 -13.15 5.79 15.57
CA SER A 57 -13.94 4.59 15.25
C SER A 57 -13.77 4.12 13.80
N LEU A 58 -13.22 4.97 12.93
CA LEU A 58 -12.90 4.64 11.54
C LEU A 58 -11.54 3.93 11.41
N ALA A 59 -10.72 3.93 12.46
CA ALA A 59 -9.38 3.38 12.42
C ALA A 59 -9.40 1.90 11.98
N SER A 60 -8.73 1.64 10.87
CA SER A 60 -8.60 0.31 10.25
C SER A 60 -7.40 0.33 9.31
N GLY A 61 -7.08 -0.80 8.70
CA GLY A 61 -6.05 -0.90 7.67
C GLY A 61 -6.57 -1.60 6.43
N ALA A 62 -5.84 -1.45 5.33
CA ALA A 62 -6.12 -2.17 4.10
C ALA A 62 -4.86 -2.38 3.26
N THR A 63 -4.79 -3.54 2.61
CA THR A 63 -3.90 -3.72 1.47
C THR A 63 -4.47 -3.01 0.25
N ALA A 64 -3.59 -2.67 -0.70
CA ALA A 64 -3.96 -2.01 -1.93
C ALA A 64 -3.15 -2.57 -3.10
N LEU A 65 -3.87 -3.11 -4.10
CA LEU A 65 -3.32 -3.55 -5.37
C LEU A 65 -4.03 -2.83 -6.52
N VAL A 66 -3.27 -2.03 -7.26
CA VAL A 66 -3.78 -1.20 -8.34
C VAL A 66 -3.10 -1.62 -9.64
N ALA A 67 -3.90 -1.86 -10.68
CA ALA A 67 -3.42 -2.08 -12.04
C ALA A 67 -3.97 -0.97 -12.93
N LEU A 68 -3.09 -0.14 -13.47
CA LEU A 68 -3.42 0.93 -14.41
C LEU A 68 -3.01 0.54 -15.82
N ILE A 69 -3.89 0.76 -16.78
CA ILE A 69 -3.63 0.55 -18.20
C ILE A 69 -3.69 1.90 -18.89
N ILE A 70 -2.56 2.36 -19.43
CA ILE A 70 -2.45 3.64 -20.14
C ILE A 70 -1.93 3.34 -21.55
N GLY A 71 -2.83 3.40 -22.53
CA GLY A 71 -2.53 2.97 -23.89
C GLY A 71 -2.15 1.49 -23.96
N ARG A 72 -0.85 1.20 -24.10
CA ARG A 72 -0.30 -0.17 -24.15
C ARG A 72 0.56 -0.54 -22.93
N MET A 73 0.72 0.39 -22.00
CA MET A 73 1.50 0.21 -20.78
C MET A 73 0.60 -0.28 -19.65
N LEU A 74 1.03 -1.35 -18.98
CA LEU A 74 0.43 -1.81 -17.73
C LEU A 74 1.35 -1.40 -16.57
N VAL A 75 0.84 -0.66 -15.59
CA VAL A 75 1.50 -0.36 -14.33
C VAL A 75 0.76 -1.09 -13.22
N VAL A 76 1.46 -1.90 -12.43
CA VAL A 76 0.91 -2.55 -11.25
C VAL A 76 1.61 -1.99 -10.01
N ALA A 77 0.82 -1.51 -9.06
CA ALA A 77 1.24 -1.00 -7.77
C ALA A 77 0.69 -1.90 -6.67
N ASN A 78 1.55 -2.39 -5.76
CA ASN A 78 1.13 -3.24 -4.65
C ASN A 78 1.63 -2.70 -3.31
N SER A 79 0.75 -2.64 -2.31
CA SER A 79 1.06 -2.33 -0.92
C SER A 79 0.29 -3.31 -0.03
N GLY A 80 0.97 -4.33 0.48
CA GLY A 80 0.37 -5.46 1.20
C GLY A 80 0.63 -6.82 0.55
N ASP A 81 -0.18 -7.82 0.89
CA ASP A 81 -0.04 -9.22 0.47
C ASP A 81 -1.04 -9.65 -0.61
N CYS A 82 -1.79 -8.70 -1.18
CA CYS A 82 -2.50 -8.90 -2.44
C CYS A 82 -1.53 -9.23 -3.59
N ARG A 83 -2.05 -9.92 -4.63
CA ARG A 83 -1.23 -10.41 -5.74
C ARG A 83 -1.82 -10.17 -7.13
N ALA A 84 -1.00 -9.65 -8.05
CA ALA A 84 -1.30 -9.52 -9.47
C ALA A 84 -0.47 -10.50 -10.31
N VAL A 85 -1.12 -11.15 -11.28
CA VAL A 85 -0.48 -12.01 -12.27
C VAL A 85 -1.04 -11.68 -13.66
N LEU A 86 -0.17 -11.35 -14.60
CA LEU A 86 -0.52 -11.10 -16.00
C LEU A 86 -0.40 -12.40 -16.81
N CYS A 87 -1.47 -12.80 -17.51
CA CYS A 87 -1.39 -13.87 -18.50
C CYS A 87 -1.04 -13.30 -19.88
N ARG A 88 0.09 -13.69 -20.45
CA ARG A 88 0.52 -13.28 -21.80
C ARG A 88 1.00 -14.47 -22.60
N ARG A 89 0.29 -14.80 -23.69
CA ARG A 89 0.58 -15.93 -24.58
C ARG A 89 0.67 -17.27 -23.83
N GLY A 90 -0.27 -17.50 -22.91
CA GLY A 90 -0.34 -18.72 -22.09
C GLY A 90 0.70 -18.82 -20.98
N LYS A 91 1.49 -17.77 -20.73
CA LYS A 91 2.44 -17.69 -19.61
C LYS A 91 1.91 -16.78 -18.52
N ALA A 92 2.02 -17.22 -17.26
CA ALA A 92 1.78 -16.41 -16.09
C ALA A 92 3.04 -15.57 -15.79
N ILE A 93 2.88 -14.26 -15.68
CA ILE A 93 3.93 -13.29 -15.37
C ILE A 93 3.53 -12.63 -14.05
N GLU A 94 4.33 -12.80 -13.01
CA GLU A 94 4.12 -12.12 -11.73
C GLU A 94 4.27 -10.61 -11.93
N MET A 95 3.26 -9.85 -11.52
CA MET A 95 3.24 -8.38 -11.64
C MET A 95 3.29 -7.68 -10.28
N SER A 96 3.39 -8.44 -9.19
CA SER A 96 3.57 -7.90 -7.84
C SER A 96 4.26 -8.93 -6.95
N ARG A 97 4.72 -8.48 -5.78
CA ARG A 97 5.28 -9.33 -4.72
C ARG A 97 4.53 -9.08 -3.42
N ASP A 98 4.28 -10.13 -2.64
CA ASP A 98 3.67 -9.99 -1.32
C ASP A 98 4.64 -9.29 -0.36
N HIS A 99 4.15 -8.26 0.32
CA HIS A 99 4.92 -7.52 1.31
C HIS A 99 4.81 -8.16 2.70
N LYS A 100 5.49 -9.29 2.89
CA LYS A 100 5.56 -9.97 4.19
C LYS A 100 6.76 -9.46 5.01
N PRO A 101 6.65 -9.31 6.34
CA PRO A 101 7.76 -8.87 7.20
C PRO A 101 9.03 -9.74 7.08
N MET A 102 8.89 -11.03 6.77
CA MET A 102 10.00 -11.95 6.59
C MET A 102 10.76 -11.78 5.26
N CYS A 103 10.21 -11.04 4.30
CA CYS A 103 10.90 -10.77 3.04
C CYS A 103 12.16 -9.93 3.30
N ASN A 104 13.32 -10.36 2.79
CA ASN A 104 14.61 -9.72 3.08
C ASN A 104 14.62 -8.19 2.85
N ARG A 105 13.93 -7.69 1.82
CA ARG A 105 13.83 -6.25 1.56
C ARG A 105 13.00 -5.53 2.62
N GLU A 106 11.85 -6.09 2.96
CA GLU A 106 10.95 -5.52 3.96
C GLU A 106 11.54 -5.59 5.35
N ARG A 107 12.15 -6.72 5.73
CA ARG A 107 12.85 -6.88 7.01
C ARG A 107 13.91 -5.82 7.23
N ARG A 108 14.77 -5.58 6.21
CA ARG A 108 15.81 -4.53 6.29
C ARG A 108 15.20 -3.14 6.46
N ARG A 109 14.10 -2.84 5.74
CA ARG A 109 13.39 -1.56 5.87
C ARG A 109 12.80 -1.40 7.27
N ILE A 110 12.13 -2.43 7.77
CA ILE A 110 11.54 -2.48 9.11
C ILE A 110 12.61 -2.22 10.18
N GLU A 111 13.73 -2.95 10.14
CA GLU A 111 14.83 -2.81 11.09
C GLU A 111 15.50 -1.43 10.99
N ALA A 112 15.66 -0.87 9.79
CA ALA A 112 16.19 0.48 9.58
C ALA A 112 15.27 1.58 10.12
N CYS A 113 13.96 1.34 10.15
CA CYS A 113 12.96 2.24 10.75
C CYS A 113 12.80 2.02 12.27
N GLY A 114 13.67 1.24 12.91
CA GLY A 114 13.60 0.95 14.35
C GLY A 114 12.51 -0.07 14.74
N GLY A 115 11.88 -0.72 13.76
CA GLY A 115 10.96 -1.82 13.98
C GLY A 115 11.67 -3.17 14.13
N SER A 116 10.89 -4.21 14.37
CA SER A 116 11.36 -5.59 14.48
C SER A 116 10.38 -6.57 13.84
N VAL A 117 10.86 -7.77 13.54
CA VAL A 117 10.01 -8.87 13.08
C VAL A 117 10.03 -9.96 14.14
N TYR A 118 8.88 -10.26 14.72
CA TYR A 118 8.70 -11.29 15.73
C TYR A 118 7.69 -12.33 15.23
N ASP A 119 8.10 -13.59 15.15
CA ASP A 119 7.28 -14.71 14.66
C ASP A 119 6.54 -14.42 13.34
N CYS A 120 7.26 -13.80 12.37
CA CYS A 120 6.72 -13.36 11.08
C CYS A 120 5.78 -12.13 11.12
N TYR A 121 5.56 -11.52 12.28
CA TYR A 121 4.80 -10.28 12.42
C TYR A 121 5.70 -9.05 12.54
N LEU A 122 5.31 -7.97 11.89
CA LEU A 122 5.83 -6.63 12.09
C LEU A 122 5.51 -6.17 13.51
N ASN A 123 6.54 -5.87 14.30
CA ASN A 123 6.46 -5.48 15.71
C ASN A 123 5.57 -6.41 16.56
N GLY A 124 5.41 -7.68 16.17
CA GLY A 124 4.53 -8.63 16.84
C GLY A 124 3.03 -8.41 16.62
N GLN A 125 2.61 -7.51 15.73
CA GLN A 125 1.20 -7.10 15.59
C GLN A 125 0.60 -7.35 14.20
N LEU A 126 1.33 -7.11 13.10
CA LEU A 126 0.80 -7.24 11.73
C LEU A 126 1.56 -8.28 10.90
N HIS A 127 0.83 -9.09 10.14
CA HIS A 127 1.42 -10.08 9.22
C HIS A 127 1.97 -9.49 7.92
N MET A 128 1.80 -8.18 7.72
CA MET A 128 2.13 -7.46 6.50
C MET A 128 3.12 -6.35 6.83
N ALA A 129 4.05 -6.09 5.91
CA ALA A 129 5.03 -5.02 6.04
C ALA A 129 4.55 -3.70 5.43
N ARG A 130 3.49 -3.75 4.62
CA ARG A 130 2.93 -2.57 3.95
C ARG A 130 1.41 -2.60 3.99
N ALA A 131 0.79 -1.45 4.23
CA ALA A 131 -0.66 -1.25 4.23
C ALA A 131 -1.01 0.26 4.27
N LEU A 132 -2.17 0.60 3.74
CA LEU A 132 -2.85 1.86 4.03
C LEU A 132 -3.54 1.77 5.40
N GLY A 133 -3.64 2.89 6.12
CA GLY A 133 -4.26 2.93 7.45
C GLY A 133 -3.33 2.45 8.56
N ASP A 134 -3.91 1.79 9.58
CA ASP A 134 -3.22 1.29 10.78
C ASP A 134 -2.47 2.35 11.61
N TRP A 135 -2.81 3.63 11.44
CA TRP A 135 -2.23 4.75 12.18
C TRP A 135 -2.48 4.72 13.69
N HIS A 136 -3.50 3.99 14.12
CA HIS A 136 -3.84 3.82 15.54
C HIS A 136 -2.92 2.82 16.26
N MET A 137 -2.13 2.03 15.52
CA MET A 137 -1.25 1.02 16.09
C MET A 137 0.09 1.62 16.49
N GLU A 138 0.45 1.45 17.76
CA GLU A 138 1.69 2.01 18.32
C GLU A 138 2.93 1.41 17.63
N GLY A 139 3.86 2.27 17.24
CA GLY A 139 5.13 1.88 16.62
C GLY A 139 5.04 1.46 15.16
N MET A 140 3.89 1.64 14.48
CA MET A 140 3.74 1.30 13.05
C MET A 140 4.09 2.44 12.11
N LYS A 141 3.52 3.61 12.36
CA LYS A 141 3.65 4.81 11.52
C LYS A 141 3.97 6.02 12.40
N GLY A 142 4.66 6.98 11.82
CA GLY A 142 5.04 8.24 12.46
C GLY A 142 5.24 9.36 11.44
N PRO A 143 5.51 10.59 11.89
CA PRO A 143 5.69 11.75 11.02
C PRO A 143 6.82 11.59 10.00
N ASP A 144 7.90 10.91 10.40
CA ASP A 144 9.07 10.64 9.55
C ASP A 144 8.98 9.27 8.84
N GLY A 145 7.78 8.70 8.76
CA GLY A 145 7.53 7.33 8.33
C GLY A 145 7.61 6.31 9.47
N GLY A 146 7.65 5.02 9.14
CA GLY A 146 7.69 3.97 10.15
C GLY A 146 7.87 2.56 9.60
N PRO A 147 7.95 1.57 10.50
CA PRO A 147 8.10 0.17 10.14
C PRO A 147 6.98 -0.36 9.24
N LEU A 148 5.76 0.20 9.28
CA LEU A 148 4.68 -0.09 8.33
C LEU A 148 4.65 0.99 7.24
N SER A 149 4.83 0.62 5.97
CA SER A 149 4.81 1.60 4.85
C SER A 149 3.51 1.52 4.05
N ALA A 150 2.98 2.66 3.61
CA ALA A 150 1.91 2.73 2.62
C ALA A 150 2.44 2.71 1.17
N GLU A 151 3.73 2.99 0.98
CA GLU A 151 4.37 3.12 -0.34
C GLU A 151 4.24 1.84 -1.17
N PRO A 152 3.75 1.92 -2.41
CA PRO A 152 3.60 0.74 -3.25
C PRO A 152 4.95 0.29 -3.85
N GLU A 153 5.09 -1.01 -4.12
CA GLU A 153 6.05 -1.50 -5.11
C GLU A 153 5.39 -1.45 -6.50
N LEU A 154 6.11 -0.90 -7.47
CA LEU A 154 5.65 -0.72 -8.86
C LEU A 154 6.31 -1.74 -9.80
N MET A 155 5.52 -2.26 -10.74
CA MET A 155 5.99 -3.11 -11.82
C MET A 155 5.29 -2.74 -13.13
N THR A 156 6.06 -2.54 -14.20
CA THR A 156 5.57 -2.12 -15.51
C THR A 156 5.76 -3.21 -16.57
N ALA A 157 4.81 -3.35 -17.50
CA ALA A 157 4.79 -4.37 -18.57
C ALA A 157 4.18 -3.89 -19.89
#